data_AF-A0AAE4Q931-F1
#
_entry.id   AF-A0AAE4Q931-F1
#
_cell.length_a   1.000
_cell.length_b   1.000
_cell.length_c   1.000
_cell.angle_alpha   90.00
_cell.angle_beta   90.00
_cell.angle_gamma   90.00
#
_symmetry.space_group_name_H-M   'P 1'
#
loop_
_entity.id
_entity.type
_entity.pdbx_description
1 polymer ?
#
loop_
_entity_poly.entity_id
_entity_poly.type
_entity_poly.pdbx_seq_one_letter_code
_entity_poly.pdbx_strand_id
1 'polypeptide(L)'
;MSNKCVSIGIHILQELFYNIEHKNHFLAMKTLEMYIDLNLFQDRKLAAEEIEKQKAFGLLAPLALYDMITAEKIEQHLRGL
;
A
#
# COMPACT_ATOMS: atom_id res chain seq x y z
N MET A 1 -8.78 10.69 1.99
CA MET A 1 -8.10 10.33 3.27
C MET A 1 -7.14 11.43 3.69
N SER A 2 -6.75 11.52 4.97
CA SER A 2 -5.62 12.38 5.39
C SER A 2 -4.27 11.69 5.10
N ASN A 3 -3.18 12.46 4.91
CA ASN A 3 -1.81 11.91 4.76
C ASN A 3 -1.47 10.94 5.90
N LYS A 4 -1.85 11.28 7.14
CA LYS A 4 -1.63 10.43 8.32
C LYS A 4 -2.29 9.05 8.19
N CYS A 5 -3.49 8.97 7.62
CA CYS A 5 -4.18 7.70 7.41
C CYS A 5 -3.47 6.83 6.37
N VAL A 6 -3.01 7.43 5.26
CA VAL A 6 -2.25 6.72 4.21
C VAL A 6 -0.94 6.18 4.77
N SER A 7 -0.21 7.02 5.50
CA SER A 7 1.06 6.66 6.14
C SER A 7 0.90 5.48 7.11
N ILE A 8 -0.09 5.54 8.03
CA ILE A 8 -0.38 4.45 8.98
C ILE A 8 -0.85 3.19 8.25
N GLY A 9 -1.70 3.32 7.23
CA GLY A 9 -2.21 2.18 6.47
C GLY A 9 -1.09 1.42 5.77
N ILE A 10 -0.16 2.12 5.12
CA ILE A 10 1.04 1.54 4.50
C ILE A 10 1.90 0.83 5.54
N HIS A 11 2.15 1.47 6.69
CA HIS A 11 2.92 0.88 7.77
C HIS A 11 2.30 -0.44 8.26
N ILE A 12 0.98 -0.46 8.52
CA ILE A 12 0.26 -1.66 8.95
C ILE A 12 0.38 -2.78 7.91
N LEU A 13 0.22 -2.48 6.62
CA LEU A 13 0.38 -3.48 5.57
C LEU A 13 1.82 -4.03 5.53
N GLN A 14 2.82 -3.17 5.70
CA GLN A 14 4.22 -3.58 5.72
C GLN A 14 4.51 -4.52 6.90
N GLU A 15 3.97 -4.23 8.08
CA GLU A 15 4.06 -5.09 9.26
C GLU A 15 3.40 -6.45 9.01
N LEU A 16 2.17 -6.46 8.48
CA LEU A 16 1.41 -7.70 8.26
C LEU A 16 1.99 -8.58 7.14
N PHE A 17 2.58 -7.98 6.08
CA PHE A 17 3.16 -8.75 4.98
C PHE A 17 4.61 -9.19 5.25
N TYR A 18 5.41 -8.37 5.93
CA TYR A 18 6.87 -8.52 5.91
C TYR A 18 7.55 -8.54 7.28
N ASN A 19 6.95 -8.04 8.36
CA ASN A 19 7.58 -8.10 9.68
C ASN A 19 7.46 -9.52 10.26
N ILE A 20 8.59 -10.18 10.57
CA ILE A 20 8.64 -11.56 11.05
C ILE A 20 7.75 -11.80 12.29
N GLU A 21 7.66 -10.83 13.20
CA GLU A 21 6.88 -10.96 14.43
C GLU A 21 5.37 -10.83 14.20
N HIS A 22 4.96 -10.04 13.21
CA HIS A 22 3.56 -9.71 12.94
C HIS A 22 3.01 -10.33 11.65
N LYS A 23 3.85 -11.05 10.91
CA LYS A 23 3.53 -11.57 9.57
C LYS A 23 2.34 -12.51 9.62
N ASN A 24 1.25 -12.09 9.01
CA ASN A 24 0.05 -12.91 8.83
C ASN A 24 -0.55 -12.61 7.46
N HIS A 25 -0.30 -13.50 6.50
CA HIS A 25 -0.68 -13.27 5.11
C HIS A 25 -2.19 -13.16 4.91
N PHE A 26 -2.99 -13.95 5.62
CA PHE A 26 -4.46 -13.88 5.53
C PHE A 26 -4.97 -12.53 6.03
N LEU A 27 -4.49 -12.08 7.20
CA LEU A 27 -4.87 -10.79 7.77
C LEU A 27 -4.38 -9.63 6.89
N ALA A 28 -3.16 -9.73 6.35
CA ALA A 28 -2.59 -8.73 5.44
C ALA A 28 -3.46 -8.55 4.19
N MET A 29 -3.86 -9.66 3.56
CA MET A 29 -4.72 -9.65 2.38
C MET A 29 -6.10 -9.08 2.67
N LYS A 30 -6.73 -9.47 3.78
CA LYS A 30 -8.04 -8.90 4.18
C LYS A 30 -7.97 -7.42 4.54
N THR A 31 -6.87 -7.00 5.15
CA THR A 31 -6.64 -5.58 5.46
C THR A 31 -6.44 -4.77 4.17
N LEU A 32 -5.70 -5.30 3.21
CA LEU A 32 -5.48 -4.66 1.91
C LEU A 32 -6.80 -4.48 1.13
N GLU A 33 -7.61 -5.54 1.04
CA GLU A 33 -8.94 -5.51 0.42
C GLU A 33 -9.81 -4.41 1.05
N MET A 34 -9.90 -4.38 2.38
CA MET A 34 -10.64 -3.34 3.11
C MET A 34 -10.09 -1.92 2.85
N TYR A 35 -8.77 -1.75 2.76
CA TYR A 35 -8.17 -0.44 2.49
C TYR A 35 -8.43 0.05 1.06
N ILE A 36 -8.51 -0.85 0.09
CA ILE A 36 -8.93 -0.53 -1.28
C ILE A 36 -10.38 -0.06 -1.28
N ASP A 37 -11.29 -0.80 -0.63
CA ASP A 37 -12.71 -0.43 -0.51
C ASP A 37 -12.92 0.93 0.17
N LEU A 38 -12.07 1.24 1.15
CA LEU A 38 -12.08 2.53 1.85
C LEU A 38 -11.39 3.66 1.06
N ASN A 39 -10.91 3.41 -0.16
CA ASN A 39 -10.22 4.37 -1.02
C ASN A 39 -8.90 4.90 -0.42
N LEU A 40 -8.16 4.08 0.35
CA LEU A 40 -6.85 4.47 0.93
C LEU A 40 -5.86 4.91 -0.14
N PHE A 41 -5.87 4.24 -1.30
CA PHE A 41 -4.94 4.47 -2.41
C PHE A 41 -5.50 5.39 -3.51
N GLN A 42 -6.61 6.08 -3.26
CA GLN A 42 -7.26 6.95 -4.25
C GLN A 42 -6.35 8.10 -4.69
N ASP A 43 -5.64 8.71 -3.75
CA ASP A 43 -4.56 9.65 -4.05
C ASP A 43 -3.26 8.89 -4.30
N ARG A 44 -3.05 8.53 -5.57
CA ARG A 44 -1.93 7.70 -6.02
C ARG A 44 -0.58 8.37 -5.82
N LYS A 45 -0.54 9.71 -5.91
CA LYS A 45 0.68 10.47 -5.69
C LYS A 45 1.08 10.42 -4.22
N LEU A 46 0.13 10.70 -3.34
CA LEU A 46 0.35 10.59 -1.90
C LEU A 46 0.71 9.17 -1.46
N ALA A 47 0.05 8.15 -2.03
CA ALA A 47 0.40 6.76 -1.78
C ALA A 47 1.83 6.42 -2.22
N ALA A 48 2.26 6.88 -3.40
CA ALA A 48 3.62 6.71 -3.89
C ALA A 48 4.65 7.38 -2.97
N GLU A 49 4.42 8.65 -2.58
CA GLU A 49 5.29 9.39 -1.66
C GLU A 49 5.46 8.66 -0.32
N GLU A 50 4.38 8.13 0.26
CA GLU A 50 4.44 7.41 1.53
C GLU A 50 5.07 6.01 1.39
N ILE A 51 4.85 5.31 0.26
CA ILE A 51 5.53 4.05 -0.04
C ILE A 51 7.05 4.27 -0.15
N GLU A 52 7.49 5.32 -0.86
CA GLU A 52 8.90 5.66 -1.00
C GLU A 52 9.53 6.00 0.36
N LYS A 53 8.88 6.90 1.11
CA LYS A 53 9.33 7.36 2.43
C LYS A 53 9.49 6.20 3.43
N GLN A 54 8.60 5.22 3.40
CA GLN A 54 8.63 4.04 4.28
C GLN A 54 9.41 2.86 3.69
N LYS A 55 9.93 3.01 2.46
CA LYS A 55 10.59 1.94 1.69
C LYS A 55 9.71 0.69 1.53
N ALA A 56 8.40 0.89 1.40
CA ALA A 56 7.39 -0.16 1.37
C ALA A 56 7.11 -0.69 -0.06
N PHE A 57 8.10 -0.68 -0.95
CA PHE A 57 7.95 -1.01 -2.38
C PHE A 57 7.38 -2.42 -2.62
N GLY A 58 7.62 -3.36 -1.69
CA GLY A 58 7.07 -4.70 -1.77
C GLY A 58 5.54 -4.74 -1.86
N LEU A 59 4.85 -3.73 -1.30
CA LEU A 59 3.39 -3.64 -1.29
C LEU A 59 2.76 -3.45 -2.69
N LEU A 60 3.54 -3.05 -3.70
CA LEU A 60 3.04 -2.95 -5.07
C LEU A 60 2.58 -4.30 -5.62
N ALA A 61 3.31 -5.38 -5.31
CA ALA A 61 2.97 -6.72 -5.78
C ALA A 61 1.60 -7.21 -5.25
N PRO A 62 1.32 -7.22 -3.92
CA PRO A 62 0.00 -7.59 -3.43
C PRO A 62 -1.08 -6.59 -3.84
N LEU A 63 -0.79 -5.30 -3.96
CA LEU A 63 -1.76 -4.32 -4.46
C LEU A 63 -2.18 -4.63 -5.90
N ALA A 64 -1.23 -5.00 -6.77
CA ALA A 64 -1.51 -5.36 -8.17
C ALA A 64 -2.40 -6.60 -8.32
N LEU A 65 -2.40 -7.51 -7.33
CA LEU A 65 -3.30 -8.67 -7.32
C LEU A 65 -4.78 -8.28 -7.14
N TYR A 66 -5.06 -7.17 -6.47
CA TYR A 66 -6.43 -6.69 -6.24
C TYR A 66 -6.83 -5.56 -7.19
N ASP A 67 -5.95 -4.60 -7.39
CA ASP A 67 -6.17 -3.43 -8.24
C ASP A 67 -4.89 -3.10 -9.01
N MET A 68 -4.75 -3.76 -10.15
CA MET A 68 -3.62 -3.58 -11.07
C MET A 68 -3.50 -2.12 -11.54
N ILE A 69 -4.62 -1.44 -11.80
CA ILE A 69 -4.61 -0.06 -12.32
C ILE A 69 -4.08 0.91 -11.27
N THR A 70 -4.48 0.74 -10.02
CA THR A 70 -3.98 1.58 -8.92
C THR A 70 -2.51 1.30 -8.65
N ALA A 71 -2.09 0.02 -8.63
CA ALA A 71 -0.69 -0.35 -8.47
C ALA A 71 0.21 0.25 -9.56
N GLU A 72 -0.19 0.14 -10.84
CA GLU A 72 0.57 0.67 -11.97
C GLU A 72 0.74 2.18 -11.88
N LYS A 73 -0.31 2.92 -11.51
CA LYS A 73 -0.22 4.39 -11.41
C LYS A 73 0.65 4.86 -10.25
N ILE A 74 0.62 4.14 -9.12
CA ILE A 74 1.54 4.38 -8.01
C ILE A 74 2.98 4.11 -8.47
N GLU A 75 3.20 3.01 -9.19
CA GLU A 75 4.51 2.67 -9.74
C GLU A 75 5.01 3.71 -10.75
N GLN A 76 4.14 4.25 -11.61
CA GLN A 76 4.48 5.35 -12.53
C GLN A 76 4.98 6.58 -11.74
N HIS A 77 4.27 6.98 -10.68
CA HIS A 77 4.70 8.08 -9.83
C HIS A 77 6.06 7.82 -9.15
N LEU A 78 6.29 6.60 -8.67
CA LEU A 78 7.59 6.19 -8.08
C LEU A 78 8.73 6.23 -9.11
N ARG A 79 8.43 6.03 -10.39
CA ARG A 79 9.40 6.13 -11.50
C ARG A 79 9.59 7.56 -12.01
N GLY A 80 8.83 8.54 -11.49
CA GLY A 80 8.86 9.93 -11.93
C GLY A 80 8.13 10.20 -13.25
N LEU A 81 7.18 9.34 -13.63
CA LEU A 81 6.33 9.46 -14.83
C LEU A 81 4.98 10.13 -14.53
#